data_AF-A0A1Q7THQ0-F1
#
_entry.id   AF-A0A1Q7THQ0-F1
#
_cell.length_a   1.000
_cell.length_b   1.000
_cell.length_c   1.000
_cell.angle_alpha   90.00
_cell.angle_beta   90.00
_cell.angle_gamma   90.00
#
_symmetry.space_group_name_H-M   'P 1'
#
loop_
_entity.id
_entity.type
_entity.pdbx_description
1 polymer ?
#
loop_
_entity_poly.entity_id
_entity_poly.type
_entity_poly.pdbx_seq_one_letter_code
_entity_poly.pdbx_strand_id
1 'polypeptide(L)'
;MGIGETMEERIDSLLAIRTLHEKYGHIQEVIIQNFRAKPEIPMAAHPEPSLEDMLRTIALARLILGPQINVQAPPNLSYDDFPRLLDAGINDWGGISPVTRDFINPEAAWPQVARLRSETESRGFTLRERLALYPEFVHRHEFLSWRVRNRVREVAGTDGFARDAAYAARI
;
A
#
# COMPACT_ATOMS: atom_id res chain seq x y z
N MET A 1 12.01 2.83 4.49
CA MET A 1 12.47 3.16 5.85
C MET A 1 13.47 2.12 6.33
N GLY A 2 14.42 2.51 7.18
CA GLY A 2 15.50 1.66 7.70
C GLY A 2 16.74 1.65 6.80
N ILE A 3 17.04 2.77 6.14
CA ILE A 3 18.22 2.96 5.28
C ILE A 3 19.22 3.97 5.87
N GLY A 4 19.12 4.25 7.18
CA GLY A 4 19.97 5.19 7.91
C GLY A 4 19.34 6.55 8.18
N GLU A 5 18.09 6.77 7.76
CA GLU A 5 17.36 8.00 8.04
C GLU A 5 16.92 8.11 9.51
N THR A 6 16.86 9.33 10.04
CA THR A 6 16.31 9.59 11.38
C THR A 6 14.78 9.70 11.37
N MET A 7 14.17 9.73 12.56
CA MET A 7 12.72 9.93 12.66
C MET A 7 12.31 11.31 12.17
N GLU A 8 13.12 12.35 12.44
CA GLU A 8 12.91 13.71 11.96
C GLU A 8 12.91 13.75 10.43
N GLU A 9 13.86 13.09 9.76
CA GLU A 9 13.93 13.03 8.29
C GLU A 9 12.72 12.31 7.67
N ARG A 10 12.17 11.30 8.35
CA ARG A 10 10.91 10.65 7.94
C ARG A 10 9.73 11.61 8.04
N ILE A 11 9.64 12.35 9.15
CA ILE A 11 8.58 13.34 9.36
C ILE A 11 8.66 14.46 8.33
N ASP A 12 9.86 14.98 8.07
CA ASP A 12 10.09 16.01 7.05
C ASP A 12 9.65 15.53 5.66
N SER A 13 9.96 14.29 5.32
CA SER A 13 9.51 13.66 4.06
C SER A 13 7.98 13.56 3.98
N LEU A 14 7.32 13.13 5.05
CA LEU A 14 5.86 13.02 5.11
C LEU A 14 5.17 14.40 5.01
N LEU A 15 5.74 15.42 5.66
CA LEU A 15 5.26 16.79 5.57
C LEU A 15 5.42 17.34 4.14
N ALA A 16 6.56 17.10 3.50
CA ALA A 16 6.79 17.50 2.12
C ALA A 16 5.77 16.86 1.16
N ILE A 17 5.52 15.56 1.32
CA ILE A 17 4.49 14.82 0.57
C ILE A 17 3.11 15.44 0.80
N ARG A 18 2.74 15.71 2.05
CA ARG A 18 1.47 16.35 2.39
C ARG A 18 1.33 17.71 1.71
N THR A 19 2.34 18.57 1.80
CA THR A 19 2.34 19.89 1.15
C THR A 19 2.15 19.80 -0.36
N LEU A 20 2.81 18.83 -1.01
CA LEU A 20 2.62 18.56 -2.43
C LEU A 20 1.19 18.09 -2.74
N HIS A 21 0.61 17.22 -1.90
CA HIS A 21 -0.77 16.79 -2.07
C HIS A 21 -1.77 17.93 -1.84
N GLU A 22 -1.60 18.75 -0.81
CA GLU A 22 -2.47 19.91 -0.55
C GLU A 22 -2.45 20.91 -1.71
N LYS A 23 -1.31 21.07 -2.38
CA LYS A 23 -1.17 21.99 -3.53
C LYS A 23 -1.78 21.45 -4.82
N TYR A 24 -1.67 20.15 -5.08
CA TYR A 24 -1.92 19.58 -6.41
C TYR A 24 -2.97 18.45 -6.42
N GLY A 25 -3.32 17.90 -5.27
CA GLY A 25 -4.32 16.83 -5.11
C GLY A 25 -4.05 15.58 -5.93
N HIS A 26 -2.78 15.21 -6.11
CA HIS A 26 -2.33 14.22 -7.13
C HIS A 26 -1.77 12.93 -6.55
N ILE A 27 -1.45 12.90 -5.25
CA ILE A 27 -0.85 11.74 -4.60
C ILE A 27 -1.98 10.80 -4.17
N GLN A 28 -2.06 9.63 -4.79
CA GLN A 28 -3.07 8.62 -4.43
C GLN A 28 -2.64 7.80 -3.22
N GLU A 29 -1.33 7.56 -3.10
CA GLU A 29 -0.74 6.59 -2.20
C GLU A 29 0.62 7.04 -1.68
N VAL A 30 0.89 6.71 -0.43
CA VAL A 30 2.22 6.71 0.16
C VAL A 30 2.52 5.31 0.69
N ILE A 31 3.63 4.74 0.23
CA ILE A 31 4.06 3.40 0.60
C ILE A 31 5.06 3.48 1.74
N ILE A 32 4.73 2.88 2.88
CA ILE A 32 5.64 2.70 4.01
C ILE A 32 6.21 1.28 3.94
N GLN A 33 7.45 1.17 3.48
CA GLN A 33 8.13 -0.10 3.25
C GLN A 33 9.45 -0.17 4.00
N ASN A 34 9.65 -1.23 4.78
CA ASN A 34 10.91 -1.52 5.45
C ASN A 34 12.00 -1.96 4.47
N PHE A 35 13.21 -1.56 4.80
CA PHE A 35 14.44 -2.12 4.29
C PHE A 35 14.53 -3.60 4.69
N ARG A 36 15.02 -4.41 3.75
CA ARG A 36 15.37 -5.82 3.95
C ARG A 36 16.83 -6.01 3.56
N ALA A 37 17.64 -6.53 4.47
CA ALA A 37 19.05 -6.75 4.24
C ALA A 37 19.24 -7.92 3.29
N LYS A 38 20.14 -7.77 2.31
CA LYS A 38 20.47 -8.81 1.33
C LYS A 38 21.97 -8.92 1.17
N PRO A 39 22.54 -10.13 1.02
CA PRO A 39 23.98 -10.30 0.85
C PRO A 39 24.56 -9.52 -0.34
N GLU A 40 23.77 -9.26 -1.37
CA GLU A 40 24.22 -8.70 -2.65
C GLU A 40 24.21 -7.16 -2.70
N ILE A 41 23.73 -6.47 -1.66
CA ILE A 41 23.62 -5.00 -1.65
C ILE A 41 24.63 -4.35 -0.69
N PRO A 42 25.08 -3.11 -0.93
CA PRO A 42 26.05 -2.44 -0.06
C PRO A 42 25.64 -2.36 1.42
N MET A 43 24.34 -2.34 1.70
CA MET A 43 23.76 -2.30 3.04
C MET A 43 23.51 -3.70 3.64
N ALA A 44 24.19 -4.74 3.16
CA ALA A 44 24.00 -6.13 3.60
C ALA A 44 24.11 -6.33 5.12
N ALA A 45 24.98 -5.58 5.79
CA ALA A 45 25.19 -5.62 7.24
C ALA A 45 24.41 -4.52 8.00
N HIS A 46 23.59 -3.74 7.31
CA HIS A 46 22.78 -2.70 7.96
C HIS A 46 21.57 -3.34 8.66
N PRO A 47 21.23 -2.91 9.88
CA PRO A 47 20.08 -3.46 10.59
C PRO A 47 18.77 -3.14 9.86
N GLU A 48 17.88 -4.13 9.81
CA GLU A 48 16.50 -3.92 9.38
C GLU A 48 15.70 -3.17 10.46
N PRO A 49 14.72 -2.33 10.10
CA PRO A 49 13.88 -1.67 11.08
C PRO A 49 12.98 -2.69 11.78
N SER A 50 12.71 -2.47 13.08
CA SER A 50 11.82 -3.33 13.85
C SER A 50 10.36 -3.16 13.42
N LEU A 51 9.51 -4.13 13.77
CA LEU A 51 8.06 -3.98 13.59
C LEU A 51 7.52 -2.76 14.35
N GLU A 52 8.03 -2.46 15.55
CA GLU A 52 7.60 -1.28 16.30
C GLU A 52 7.93 0.02 15.55
N ASP A 53 9.11 0.09 14.92
CA ASP A 53 9.51 1.23 14.10
C ASP A 53 8.59 1.39 12.87
N MET A 54 8.22 0.28 12.23
CA MET A 54 7.23 0.23 11.15
C MET A 54 5.87 0.77 11.62
N LEU A 55 5.31 0.22 12.71
CA LEU A 55 4.01 0.63 13.24
C LEU A 55 4.00 2.11 13.63
N ARG A 56 5.08 2.60 14.26
CA ARG A 56 5.24 4.01 14.63
C ARG A 56 5.25 4.90 13.39
N THR A 57 6.00 4.51 12.36
CA THR A 57 6.10 5.30 11.12
C THR A 57 4.78 5.31 10.35
N ILE A 58 4.05 4.20 10.29
CA ILE A 58 2.72 4.13 9.68
C ILE A 58 1.73 5.02 10.43
N ALA A 59 1.72 4.97 11.77
CA ALA A 59 0.84 5.80 12.58
C ALA A 59 1.11 7.30 12.35
N LEU A 60 2.38 7.69 12.32
CA LEU A 60 2.78 9.06 11.98
C LEU A 60 2.35 9.45 10.56
N ALA A 61 2.55 8.56 9.57
CA ALA A 61 2.11 8.80 8.20
C ALA A 61 0.60 9.02 8.12
N ARG A 62 -0.21 8.18 8.78
CA ARG A 62 -1.67 8.36 8.82
C ARG A 62 -2.07 9.71 9.43
N LEU A 63 -1.45 10.10 10.55
CA LEU A 63 -1.76 11.38 11.21
C LEU A 63 -1.34 12.60 10.37
N ILE A 64 -0.17 12.54 9.73
CA ILE A 64 0.37 13.67 8.96
C ILE A 64 -0.36 13.82 7.62
N LEU A 65 -0.51 12.73 6.86
CA LEU A 65 -1.06 12.72 5.51
C LEU A 65 -2.59 12.86 5.49
N GLY A 66 -3.23 12.63 6.63
CA GLY A 66 -4.68 12.73 6.79
C GLY A 66 -5.44 11.57 6.11
N PRO A 67 -6.77 11.71 5.97
CA PRO A 67 -7.62 10.64 5.46
C PRO A 67 -7.66 10.54 3.93
N GLN A 68 -7.18 11.56 3.21
CA GLN A 68 -7.30 11.64 1.73
C GLN A 68 -6.24 10.81 0.99
N ILE A 69 -5.07 10.62 1.60
CA ILE A 69 -3.97 9.86 1.00
C ILE A 69 -4.02 8.43 1.55
N ASN A 70 -3.95 7.45 0.65
CA ASN A 70 -3.89 6.05 1.04
C ASN A 70 -2.49 5.73 1.58
N VAL A 71 -2.44 5.01 2.69
CA VAL A 71 -1.20 4.55 3.31
C VAL A 71 -1.13 3.04 3.11
N GLN A 72 -0.14 2.61 2.34
CA GLN A 72 0.07 1.22 1.97
C GLN A 72 1.30 0.66 2.68
N ALA A 73 1.21 -0.59 3.15
CA ALA A 73 2.38 -1.35 3.59
C ALA A 73 2.33 -2.79 3.05
N PRO A 74 3.48 -3.37 2.68
CA PRO A 74 3.54 -4.75 2.18
C PRO A 74 3.42 -5.75 3.34
N PRO A 75 2.42 -6.66 3.33
CA PRO A 75 2.21 -7.57 4.45
C PRO A 75 3.26 -8.69 4.51
N ASN A 76 3.85 -9.09 3.38
CA ASN A 76 4.87 -10.14 3.33
C ASN A 76 6.15 -9.77 4.11
N LEU A 77 6.42 -8.48 4.31
CA LEU A 77 7.63 -8.02 5.03
C LEU A 77 7.44 -7.87 6.54
N SER A 78 6.22 -8.13 7.05
CA SER A 78 5.89 -8.19 8.48
C SER A 78 5.47 -9.61 8.92
N TYR A 79 5.56 -10.60 8.04
CA TYR A 79 5.30 -12.02 8.30
C TYR A 79 3.97 -12.24 9.04
N ASP A 80 3.98 -12.92 10.19
CA ASP A 80 2.75 -13.22 10.93
C ASP A 80 2.14 -12.03 11.66
N ASP A 81 2.93 -10.97 11.86
CA ASP A 81 2.49 -9.73 12.53
C ASP A 81 1.88 -8.71 11.57
N PHE A 82 1.82 -8.99 10.26
CA PHE A 82 1.25 -8.09 9.26
C PHE A 82 -0.14 -7.53 9.64
N PRO A 83 -1.03 -8.26 10.32
CA PRO A 83 -2.35 -7.71 10.64
C PRO A 83 -2.28 -6.48 11.55
N ARG A 84 -1.20 -6.33 12.36
CA ARG A 84 -0.97 -5.16 13.21
C ARG A 84 -0.76 -3.87 12.43
N LEU A 85 -0.41 -3.96 11.14
CA LEU A 85 -0.23 -2.78 10.28
C LEU A 85 -1.57 -2.04 10.09
N LEU A 86 -2.72 -2.74 10.10
CA LEU A 86 -4.05 -2.11 10.09
C LEU A 86 -4.26 -1.26 11.34
N ASP A 87 -3.84 -1.76 12.50
CA ASP A 87 -3.98 -1.05 13.78
C ASP A 87 -3.14 0.24 13.80
N ALA A 88 -2.06 0.28 13.02
CA ALA A 88 -1.25 1.49 12.82
C ALA A 88 -1.85 2.48 11.81
N GLY A 89 -2.85 2.09 11.03
CA GLY A 89 -3.61 3.01 10.16
C GLY A 89 -3.32 2.92 8.67
N ILE A 90 -2.71 1.82 8.18
CA ILE A 90 -2.78 1.53 6.75
C ILE A 90 -4.23 1.32 6.32
N ASN A 91 -4.50 1.56 5.05
CA ASN A 91 -5.78 1.19 4.43
C ASN A 91 -5.59 0.44 3.11
N ASP A 92 -4.36 0.00 2.82
CA ASP A 92 -4.04 -0.77 1.63
C ASP A 92 -2.93 -1.80 1.90
N TRP A 93 -3.19 -3.05 1.50
CA TRP A 93 -2.22 -4.13 1.53
C TRP A 93 -1.38 -4.09 0.27
N GLY A 94 -0.12 -3.69 0.42
CA GLY A 94 0.76 -3.53 -0.74
C GLY A 94 1.24 -4.83 -1.34
N GLY A 95 1.30 -4.87 -2.68
CA GLY A 95 1.89 -5.98 -3.44
C GLY A 95 1.26 -7.33 -3.10
N ILE A 96 0.04 -7.61 -3.57
CA ILE A 96 -0.56 -8.94 -3.38
C ILE A 96 -0.60 -9.64 -4.72
N SER A 97 -0.08 -10.87 -4.79
CA SER A 97 -0.22 -11.71 -5.96
C SER A 97 -0.44 -13.17 -5.57
N PRO A 98 -1.55 -13.80 -6.00
CA PRO A 98 -1.76 -15.24 -5.80
C PRO A 98 -1.00 -16.10 -6.82
N VAL A 99 -0.41 -15.49 -7.86
CA VAL A 99 0.15 -16.21 -9.02
C VAL A 99 1.65 -15.95 -9.24
N THR A 100 2.18 -14.82 -8.78
CA THR A 100 3.59 -14.46 -8.93
C THR A 100 4.28 -14.44 -7.58
N ARG A 101 5.59 -14.74 -7.55
CA ARG A 101 6.45 -14.40 -6.41
C ARG A 101 6.68 -12.89 -6.32
N ASP A 102 7.19 -12.44 -5.17
CA ASP A 102 7.83 -11.12 -5.07
C ASP A 102 9.18 -11.19 -5.81
N PHE A 103 9.39 -10.30 -6.77
CA PHE A 103 10.66 -10.21 -7.51
C PHE A 103 11.70 -9.37 -6.79
N ILE A 104 11.27 -8.50 -5.87
CA ILE A 104 12.14 -7.70 -5.03
C ILE A 104 12.59 -8.54 -3.84
N ASN A 105 11.68 -9.17 -3.11
CA ASN A 105 11.99 -10.03 -1.95
C ASN A 105 11.50 -11.47 -2.18
N PRO A 106 12.16 -12.25 -3.06
CA PRO A 106 11.75 -13.63 -3.36
C PRO A 106 11.65 -14.55 -2.14
N GLU A 107 12.37 -14.23 -1.06
CA GLU A 107 12.37 -14.90 0.24
C GLU A 107 11.10 -14.63 1.07
N ALA A 108 10.35 -13.58 0.76
CA ALA A 108 9.15 -13.14 1.48
C ALA A 108 7.90 -13.40 0.63
N ALA A 109 7.34 -14.61 0.75
CA ALA A 109 6.13 -15.01 0.02
C ALA A 109 4.92 -14.14 0.37
N TRP A 110 4.07 -13.88 -0.63
CA TRP A 110 2.80 -13.18 -0.41
C TRP A 110 1.87 -13.99 0.52
N PRO A 111 1.18 -13.33 1.46
CA PRO A 111 0.11 -13.99 2.20
C PRO A 111 -1.00 -14.46 1.27
N GLN A 112 -1.61 -15.61 1.60
CA GLN A 112 -2.79 -16.07 0.87
C GLN A 112 -3.94 -15.07 1.02
N VAL A 113 -4.70 -14.85 -0.07
CA VAL A 113 -5.84 -13.91 -0.08
C VAL A 113 -6.89 -14.27 0.99
N ALA A 114 -7.11 -15.57 1.24
CA ALA A 114 -8.01 -16.02 2.31
C ALA A 114 -7.54 -15.56 3.71
N ARG A 115 -6.23 -15.60 3.97
CA ARG A 115 -5.65 -15.11 5.22
C ARG A 115 -5.79 -13.58 5.32
N LEU A 116 -5.44 -12.85 4.26
CA LEU A 116 -5.62 -11.40 4.20
C LEU A 116 -7.06 -11.00 4.51
N ARG A 117 -8.04 -11.71 3.92
CA ARG A 117 -9.46 -11.48 4.15
C ARG A 117 -9.83 -11.67 5.61
N SER A 118 -9.51 -12.83 6.18
CA SER A 118 -9.81 -13.17 7.56
C SER A 118 -9.21 -12.17 8.55
N GLU A 119 -7.97 -11.75 8.35
CA GLU A 119 -7.26 -10.81 9.24
C GLU A 119 -7.73 -9.36 9.09
N THR A 120 -8.21 -9.00 7.90
CA THR A 120 -8.82 -7.68 7.64
C THR A 120 -10.20 -7.60 8.30
N GLU A 121 -11.01 -8.64 8.14
CA GLU A 121 -12.37 -8.72 8.69
C GLU A 121 -12.37 -8.87 10.22
N SER A 122 -11.37 -9.54 10.81
CA SER A 122 -11.22 -9.63 12.27
C SER A 122 -11.00 -8.28 12.96
N ARG A 123 -10.58 -7.26 12.21
CA ARG A 123 -10.40 -5.87 12.66
C ARG A 123 -11.54 -4.93 12.26
N GLY A 124 -12.63 -5.48 11.72
CA GLY A 124 -13.80 -4.70 11.32
C GLY A 124 -13.65 -3.98 9.97
N PHE A 125 -12.63 -4.32 9.18
CA PHE A 125 -12.45 -3.80 7.83
C PHE A 125 -12.98 -4.79 6.79
N THR A 126 -13.17 -4.33 5.55
CA THR A 126 -13.55 -5.20 4.42
C THR A 126 -12.41 -5.26 3.40
N LEU A 127 -11.96 -6.47 3.06
CA LEU A 127 -10.98 -6.64 1.99
C LEU A 127 -11.65 -6.45 0.62
N ARG A 128 -11.23 -5.41 -0.10
CA ARG A 128 -11.69 -5.05 -1.45
C ARG A 128 -10.52 -5.03 -2.43
N GLU A 129 -10.72 -5.57 -3.62
CA GLU A 129 -9.78 -5.42 -4.72
C GLU A 129 -9.94 -4.03 -5.36
N ARG A 130 -8.83 -3.31 -5.51
CA ARG A 130 -8.78 -2.04 -6.25
C ARG A 130 -8.12 -2.23 -7.61
N LEU A 131 -8.32 -1.27 -8.50
CA LEU A 131 -7.54 -1.17 -9.72
C LEU A 131 -6.13 -0.62 -9.40
N ALA A 132 -5.31 -0.45 -10.44
CA ALA A 132 -4.08 0.36 -10.34
C ALA A 132 -4.38 1.82 -9.95
N LEU A 133 -5.64 2.25 -10.06
CA LEU A 133 -6.17 3.52 -9.57
C LEU A 133 -6.92 3.30 -8.27
N TYR A 134 -6.79 4.26 -7.36
CA TYR A 134 -7.66 4.33 -6.20
C TYR A 134 -9.07 4.81 -6.57
N PRO A 135 -10.12 4.38 -5.84
CA PRO A 135 -11.51 4.75 -6.11
C PRO A 135 -11.73 6.26 -6.29
N GLU A 136 -11.04 7.09 -5.51
CA GLU A 136 -11.10 8.55 -5.54
C GLU A 136 -10.56 9.15 -6.86
N PHE A 137 -9.77 8.38 -7.60
CA PHE A 137 -9.12 8.80 -8.85
C PHE A 137 -9.73 8.16 -10.10
N VAL A 138 -10.58 7.15 -9.96
CA VAL A 138 -11.22 6.43 -11.08
C VAL A 138 -11.98 7.36 -12.03
N HIS A 139 -12.63 8.39 -11.48
CA HIS A 139 -13.44 9.34 -12.26
C HIS A 139 -12.69 10.66 -12.57
N ARG A 140 -11.44 10.79 -12.13
CA ARG A 140 -10.62 11.99 -12.34
C ARG A 140 -9.92 11.94 -13.68
N HIS A 141 -10.66 12.37 -14.69
CA HIS A 141 -10.28 12.35 -16.09
C HIS A 141 -8.90 12.97 -16.37
N GLU A 142 -8.50 13.99 -15.62
CA GLU A 142 -7.20 14.66 -15.75
C GLU A 142 -5.99 13.72 -15.57
N PHE A 143 -6.14 12.61 -14.83
CA PHE A 143 -5.06 11.63 -14.65
C PHE A 143 -5.06 10.50 -15.68
N LEU A 144 -6.08 10.42 -16.53
CA LEU A 144 -6.30 9.28 -17.41
C LEU A 144 -6.37 9.71 -18.86
N SER A 145 -5.60 9.03 -19.72
CA SER A 145 -5.80 9.13 -21.17
C SER A 145 -7.17 8.56 -21.55
N TRP A 146 -7.74 9.00 -22.68
CA TRP A 146 -9.03 8.50 -23.15
C TRP A 146 -9.08 6.96 -23.26
N ARG A 147 -7.99 6.32 -23.72
CA ARG A 147 -7.90 4.86 -23.81
C ARG A 147 -8.02 4.19 -22.44
N VAL A 148 -7.32 4.72 -21.44
CA VAL A 148 -7.37 4.20 -20.07
C VAL A 148 -8.74 4.42 -19.45
N ARG A 149 -9.36 5.59 -19.66
CA ARG A 149 -10.73 5.88 -19.16
C ARG A 149 -11.74 4.85 -19.63
N ASN A 150 -11.70 4.48 -20.92
CA ASN A 150 -12.62 3.49 -21.45
C ASN A 150 -12.43 2.13 -20.76
N ARG A 151 -11.18 1.69 -20.62
CA ARG A 151 -10.90 0.42 -19.94
C ARG A 151 -11.32 0.44 -18.48
N VAL A 152 -11.04 1.53 -17.77
CA VAL A 152 -11.43 1.71 -16.37
C VAL A 152 -12.96 1.61 -16.20
N ARG A 153 -13.76 2.20 -17.11
CA ARG A 153 -15.23 2.08 -17.05
C ARG A 153 -15.75 0.65 -17.20
N GLU A 154 -15.02 -0.21 -17.90
CA GLU A 154 -15.40 -1.62 -18.08
C GLU A 154 -15.14 -2.45 -16.82
N VAL A 155 -14.06 -2.14 -16.07
CA VAL A 155 -13.58 -2.97 -14.96
C VAL A 155 -13.84 -2.38 -13.57
N ALA A 156 -14.11 -1.08 -13.46
CA ALA A 156 -14.49 -0.43 -12.19
C ALA A 156 -15.97 -0.63 -11.88
N GLY A 157 -16.27 -0.90 -10.61
CA GLY A 157 -17.61 -0.83 -10.03
C GLY A 157 -18.07 0.62 -9.85
N THR A 158 -19.32 0.80 -9.42
CA THR A 158 -19.89 2.13 -9.17
C THR A 158 -19.24 2.86 -7.99
N ASP A 159 -18.59 2.12 -7.10
CA ASP A 159 -17.85 2.62 -5.95
C ASP A 159 -16.35 2.81 -6.24
N GLY A 160 -15.92 2.66 -7.50
CA GLY A 160 -14.53 2.85 -7.94
C GLY A 160 -13.59 1.68 -7.66
N PHE A 161 -14.01 0.66 -6.90
CA PHE A 161 -13.25 -0.57 -6.73
C PHE A 161 -13.36 -1.47 -7.97
N ALA A 162 -12.56 -2.54 -8.04
CA ALA A 162 -12.71 -3.51 -9.11
C ALA A 162 -14.10 -4.17 -9.04
N ARG A 163 -14.73 -4.43 -10.19
CA ARG A 163 -15.91 -5.29 -10.25
C ARG A 163 -15.53 -6.68 -9.76
N ASP A 164 -16.38 -7.31 -8.95
CA ASP A 164 -16.14 -8.65 -8.43
C ASP A 164 -15.67 -9.61 -9.52
N ALA A 165 -14.74 -10.51 -9.17
CA ALA A 165 -14.11 -11.48 -10.07
C ALA A 165 -15.10 -12.33 -10.90
N ALA A 166 -16.37 -12.43 -10.47
CA ALA A 166 -17.44 -13.04 -11.26
C ALA A 166 -17.71 -12.33 -12.61
N TYR A 167 -17.28 -11.08 -12.78
CA TYR A 167 -17.37 -10.33 -14.04
C TYR A 167 -16.19 -10.63 -14.98
N ALA A 168 -15.00 -10.88 -14.45
CA ALA A 168 -13.80 -11.17 -15.23
C ALA A 168 -13.84 -12.55 -15.92
N ALA A 169 -14.59 -13.52 -15.36
CA ALA A 169 -14.81 -14.83 -15.98
C ALA A 169 -15.83 -14.81 -17.15
N ARG A 170 -16.38 -13.63 -17.50
CA ARG A 170 -17.37 -13.45 -18.58
C ARG A 170 -16.82 -12.69 -19.80
N ILE A 171 -15.51 -12.40 -19.83
CA ILE A 171 -14.82 -11.78 -20.97
C ILE A 171 -13.85 -12.80 -21.56
#